data_AF-A0A1Y5TN77-F1
#
_entry.id   AF-A0A1Y5TN77-F1
#
_cell.length_a   1.000
_cell.length_b   1.000
_cell.length_c   1.000
_cell.angle_alpha   90.00
_cell.angle_beta   90.00
_cell.angle_gamma   90.00
#
_symmetry.space_group_name_H-M   'P 1'
#
loop_
_entity.id
_entity.type
_entity.pdbx_description
1 polymer ?
#
loop_
_entity_poly.entity_id
_entity_poly.type
_entity_poly.pdbx_seq_one_letter_code
_entity_poly.pdbx_strand_id
1 'polypeptide(L)'
;MRLFGGIKDTFKKSEAAVIVQNLLEMQQKSGFFDNDPASSATSLVDAVWTKNPHLFDGRFGQRPHKISLAASAFSNAIDVLEIGNPNSNCFAMCLGNILNEVSVNGKLYPLNNLDMDLLDTAAKTFTRISEEFAASPLGQEIDNLMNQNEDGWDEWFDRYKVAAGKQNPVLAPDEKGFSLIDIMDDEPTKRAFRDGVNPEHLGKMFAEQFDITKMGFK
;
A
#
# COMPACT_ATOMS: atom_id res chain seq x y z
N MET A 1 5.49 1.49 -46.25
CA MET A 1 5.78 0.82 -44.96
C MET A 1 4.65 1.00 -43.91
N ARG A 2 3.35 0.92 -44.26
CA ARG A 2 2.23 1.08 -43.29
C ARG A 2 1.71 -0.22 -42.65
N LEU A 3 1.89 -1.37 -43.29
CA LEU A 3 1.36 -2.65 -42.82
C LEU A 3 2.06 -3.16 -41.54
N PHE A 4 3.39 -3.01 -41.46
CA PHE A 4 4.17 -3.45 -40.30
C PHE A 4 3.97 -2.59 -39.04
N GLY A 5 3.50 -1.35 -39.19
CA GLY A 5 3.16 -0.49 -38.06
C GLY A 5 1.92 -1.00 -37.32
N GLY A 6 0.83 -1.23 -38.06
CA GLY A 6 -0.42 -1.73 -37.49
C GLY A 6 -0.28 -3.08 -36.78
N ILE A 7 0.50 -4.02 -37.33
CA ILE A 7 0.75 -5.32 -36.69
C ILE A 7 1.50 -5.15 -35.35
N LYS A 8 2.51 -4.26 -35.30
CA LYS A 8 3.26 -3.99 -34.06
C LYS A 8 2.42 -3.29 -33.01
N ASP A 9 1.53 -2.40 -33.44
CA ASP A 9 0.62 -1.69 -32.55
C ASP A 9 -0.39 -2.67 -31.92
N THR A 10 -1.00 -3.54 -32.72
CA THR A 10 -1.89 -4.60 -32.20
C THR A 10 -1.16 -5.50 -31.20
N PHE A 11 0.06 -5.94 -31.53
CA PHE A 11 0.85 -6.77 -30.61
C PHE A 11 1.10 -6.07 -29.26
N LYS A 12 1.47 -4.79 -29.28
CA LYS A 12 1.74 -4.02 -28.04
C LYS A 12 0.49 -3.76 -27.22
N LYS A 13 -0.64 -3.49 -27.87
CA LYS A 13 -1.95 -3.44 -27.20
C LYS A 13 -2.27 -4.75 -26.52
N SER A 14 -2.09 -5.88 -27.20
CA SER A 14 -2.33 -7.20 -26.62
C SER A 14 -1.41 -7.50 -25.42
N GLU A 15 -0.12 -7.14 -25.48
CA GLU A 15 0.79 -7.32 -24.34
C GLU A 15 0.34 -6.57 -23.08
N ALA A 16 -0.11 -5.33 -23.23
CA ALA A 16 -0.65 -4.55 -22.11
C ALA A 16 -2.02 -5.07 -21.65
N ALA A 17 -2.89 -5.45 -22.59
CA ALA A 17 -4.21 -6.00 -22.29
C ALA A 17 -4.10 -7.29 -21.45
N VAL A 18 -3.09 -8.13 -21.68
CA VAL A 18 -2.83 -9.30 -20.82
C VAL A 18 -2.53 -8.91 -19.37
N ILE A 19 -1.74 -7.86 -19.14
CA ILE A 19 -1.46 -7.38 -17.78
C ILE A 19 -2.74 -6.87 -17.12
N VAL A 20 -3.51 -6.04 -17.84
CA VAL A 20 -4.77 -5.47 -17.36
C VAL A 20 -5.77 -6.59 -17.05
N GLN A 21 -5.93 -7.56 -17.94
CA GLN A 21 -6.82 -8.71 -17.76
C GLN A 21 -6.44 -9.51 -16.52
N ASN A 22 -5.15 -9.86 -16.35
CA ASN A 22 -4.70 -10.65 -15.20
C ASN A 22 -5.03 -9.95 -13.87
N LEU A 23 -4.87 -8.62 -13.81
CA LEU A 23 -5.21 -7.85 -12.61
C LEU A 23 -6.72 -7.80 -12.37
N LEU A 24 -7.52 -7.61 -13.42
CA LEU A 24 -8.98 -7.62 -13.31
C LEU A 24 -9.52 -9.00 -12.90
N GLU A 25 -8.92 -10.10 -13.40
CA GLU A 25 -9.25 -11.45 -12.98
C GLU A 25 -8.96 -11.68 -11.49
N MET A 26 -7.86 -11.11 -10.97
CA MET A 26 -7.59 -11.15 -9.53
C MET A 26 -8.67 -10.41 -8.75
N GLN A 27 -9.07 -9.21 -9.19
CA GLN A 27 -10.13 -8.45 -8.52
C GLN A 27 -11.50 -9.15 -8.61
N GLN A 28 -11.81 -9.77 -9.75
CA GLN A 28 -13.04 -10.56 -9.92
C GLN A 28 -13.09 -11.75 -8.97
N LYS A 29 -11.98 -12.50 -8.82
CA LYS A 29 -11.88 -13.60 -7.85
C LYS A 29 -12.07 -13.15 -6.40
N SER A 30 -11.68 -11.92 -6.10
CA SER A 30 -11.87 -11.29 -4.78
C SER A 30 -13.24 -10.63 -4.60
N GLY A 31 -14.12 -10.63 -5.61
CA GLY A 31 -15.45 -10.04 -5.55
C GLY A 31 -15.49 -8.51 -5.71
N PHE A 32 -14.40 -7.90 -6.20
CA PHE A 32 -14.30 -6.45 -6.43
C PHE A 32 -14.51 -6.04 -7.91
N PHE A 33 -14.81 -6.99 -8.79
CA PHE A 33 -15.04 -6.72 -10.21
C PHE A 33 -16.05 -7.67 -10.84
N ASP A 34 -17.13 -7.12 -11.40
CA ASP A 34 -18.26 -7.92 -11.89
C ASP A 34 -18.31 -8.09 -13.42
N ASN A 35 -17.54 -7.29 -14.16
CA ASN A 35 -17.52 -7.35 -15.63
C ASN A 35 -16.58 -8.44 -16.15
N ASP A 36 -16.68 -8.72 -17.46
CA ASP A 36 -15.75 -9.62 -18.15
C ASP A 36 -14.32 -9.01 -18.19
N PRO A 37 -13.29 -9.65 -17.58
CA PRO A 37 -11.94 -9.10 -17.52
C PRO A 37 -11.29 -8.91 -18.89
N ALA A 38 -11.49 -9.84 -19.83
CA ALA A 38 -10.83 -9.81 -21.13
C ALA A 38 -11.36 -8.67 -22.03
N SER A 39 -12.68 -8.54 -22.12
CA SER A 39 -13.34 -7.45 -22.85
C SER A 39 -13.04 -6.08 -22.23
N SER A 40 -13.05 -6.00 -20.90
CA SER A 40 -12.72 -4.78 -20.17
C SER A 40 -11.27 -4.37 -20.42
N ALA A 41 -10.32 -5.31 -20.34
CA ALA A 41 -8.91 -5.02 -20.58
C ALA A 41 -8.64 -4.49 -21.99
N THR A 42 -9.25 -5.10 -22.99
CA THR A 42 -9.15 -4.63 -24.38
C THR A 42 -9.69 -3.21 -24.52
N SER A 43 -10.87 -2.95 -23.96
CA SER A 43 -11.52 -1.63 -24.01
C SER A 43 -10.71 -0.54 -23.31
N LEU A 44 -10.12 -0.84 -22.15
CA LEU A 44 -9.30 0.11 -21.38
C LEU A 44 -8.02 0.50 -22.14
N VAL A 45 -7.32 -0.49 -22.71
CA VAL A 45 -6.11 -0.25 -23.50
C VAL A 45 -6.43 0.50 -24.80
N ASP A 46 -7.53 0.15 -25.47
CA ASP A 46 -7.94 0.85 -26.68
C ASP A 46 -8.36 2.29 -26.42
N ALA A 47 -9.02 2.57 -25.29
CA ALA A 47 -9.42 3.92 -24.90
C ALA A 47 -8.19 4.83 -24.73
N VAL A 48 -7.18 4.40 -23.98
CA VAL A 48 -5.97 5.23 -23.76
C VAL A 48 -5.16 5.38 -25.05
N TRP A 49 -5.08 4.33 -25.86
CA TRP A 49 -4.36 4.38 -27.13
C TRP A 49 -5.02 5.33 -28.13
N THR A 50 -6.36 5.32 -28.19
CA THR A 50 -7.13 6.19 -29.09
C THR A 50 -7.05 7.65 -28.65
N LYS A 51 -7.01 7.91 -27.33
CA LYS A 51 -6.87 9.26 -26.78
C LYS A 51 -5.50 9.88 -27.10
N ASN A 52 -4.41 9.11 -27.00
CA ASN A 52 -3.05 9.62 -27.20
C ASN A 52 -2.21 8.72 -28.13
N PRO A 53 -2.58 8.54 -29.42
CA PRO A 53 -1.95 7.55 -30.28
C PRO A 53 -0.45 7.81 -30.51
N HIS A 54 -0.04 9.06 -30.48
CA HIS A 54 1.35 9.48 -30.68
C HIS A 54 2.31 9.04 -29.58
N LEU A 55 1.80 8.77 -28.36
CA LEU A 55 2.61 8.26 -27.25
C LEU A 55 2.89 6.76 -27.40
N PHE A 56 2.04 6.04 -28.15
CA PHE A 56 2.04 4.57 -28.16
C PHE A 56 2.41 3.95 -29.52
N ASP A 57 2.21 4.67 -30.64
CA ASP A 57 2.45 4.16 -32.00
C ASP A 57 3.95 4.05 -32.37
N GLY A 58 4.84 4.56 -31.51
CA GLY A 58 6.30 4.53 -31.70
C GLY A 58 6.78 5.44 -32.83
N ARG A 59 5.99 6.44 -33.24
CA ARG A 59 6.38 7.39 -34.29
C ARG A 59 7.47 8.36 -33.83
N PHE A 60 7.56 8.61 -32.53
CA PHE A 60 8.54 9.53 -31.92
C PHE A 60 9.65 8.81 -31.14
N GLY A 61 9.81 7.48 -31.31
CA GLY A 61 10.85 6.73 -30.63
C GLY A 61 10.46 5.28 -30.36
N GLN A 62 10.97 4.74 -29.25
CA GLN A 62 10.57 3.41 -28.80
C GLN A 62 9.12 3.44 -28.30
N ARG A 63 8.39 2.37 -28.60
CA ARG A 63 7.07 2.16 -27.99
C ARG A 63 7.24 1.92 -26.49
N PRO A 64 6.33 2.43 -25.67
CA PRO A 64 6.41 2.23 -24.23
C PRO A 64 6.30 0.75 -23.86
N HIS A 65 6.87 0.42 -22.71
CA HIS A 65 6.77 -0.87 -22.09
C HIS A 65 5.30 -1.23 -21.80
N LYS A 66 4.97 -2.52 -21.83
CA LYS A 66 3.61 -3.00 -21.59
C LYS A 66 3.08 -2.61 -20.20
N ILE A 67 3.97 -2.49 -19.20
CA ILE A 67 3.59 -2.12 -17.82
C ILE A 67 3.17 -0.66 -17.69
N SER A 68 3.86 0.26 -18.37
CA SER A 68 3.55 1.69 -18.38
C SER A 68 2.28 1.96 -19.19
N LEU A 69 2.07 1.23 -20.29
CA LEU A 69 0.80 1.26 -21.03
C LEU A 69 -0.36 0.71 -20.19
N ALA A 70 -0.18 -0.38 -19.45
CA ALA A 70 -1.20 -0.90 -18.54
C ALA A 70 -1.54 0.10 -17.41
N ALA A 71 -0.52 0.73 -16.80
CA ALA A 71 -0.72 1.80 -15.82
C ALA A 71 -1.50 2.98 -16.41
N SER A 72 -1.14 3.40 -17.63
CA SER A 72 -1.83 4.47 -18.36
C SER A 72 -3.28 4.13 -18.65
N ALA A 73 -3.59 2.86 -18.95
CA ALA A 73 -4.95 2.40 -19.19
C ALA A 73 -5.81 2.52 -17.92
N PHE A 74 -5.32 2.06 -16.77
CA PHE A 74 -6.04 2.21 -15.50
C PHE A 74 -6.15 3.68 -15.07
N SER A 75 -5.07 4.46 -15.16
CA SER A 75 -5.07 5.89 -14.86
C SER A 75 -6.14 6.63 -15.69
N ASN A 76 -6.18 6.39 -17.01
CA ASN A 76 -7.19 6.98 -17.87
C ASN A 76 -8.61 6.51 -17.52
N ALA A 77 -8.79 5.25 -17.13
CA ALA A 77 -10.09 4.73 -16.70
C ALA A 77 -10.60 5.46 -15.45
N ILE A 78 -9.72 5.63 -14.47
CA ILE A 78 -10.03 6.31 -13.20
C ILE A 78 -10.40 7.77 -13.44
N ASP A 79 -9.67 8.48 -14.32
CA ASP A 79 -9.97 9.89 -14.63
C ASP A 79 -11.27 10.08 -15.43
N VAL A 80 -11.77 9.04 -16.09
CA VAL A 80 -13.02 9.09 -16.88
C VAL A 80 -14.23 8.64 -16.05
N LEU A 81 -14.02 7.83 -15.01
CA LEU A 81 -15.10 7.38 -14.14
C LEU A 81 -15.40 8.40 -13.05
N GLU A 82 -16.69 8.50 -12.69
CA GLU A 82 -17.10 9.30 -11.55
C GLU A 82 -16.58 8.73 -10.23
N ILE A 83 -16.32 9.62 -9.28
CA ILE A 83 -15.93 9.27 -7.91
C ILE A 83 -17.04 8.42 -7.27
N GLY A 84 -16.65 7.32 -6.63
CA GLY A 84 -17.59 6.36 -6.03
C GLY A 84 -18.13 5.30 -7.00
N ASN A 85 -17.75 5.33 -8.28
CA ASN A 85 -18.01 4.21 -9.18
C ASN A 85 -17.25 2.95 -8.65
N PRO A 86 -17.92 1.82 -8.40
CA PRO A 86 -17.27 0.61 -7.90
C PRO A 86 -16.09 0.12 -8.76
N ASN A 87 -16.18 0.31 -10.07
CA ASN A 87 -15.08 -0.02 -10.98
C ASN A 87 -13.87 0.92 -10.81
N SER A 88 -14.08 2.17 -10.41
CA SER A 88 -12.98 3.12 -10.16
C SER A 88 -12.10 2.64 -9.00
N ASN A 89 -12.71 2.15 -7.91
CA ASN A 89 -11.96 1.57 -6.78
C ASN A 89 -11.17 0.33 -7.20
N CYS A 90 -11.79 -0.57 -7.97
CA CYS A 90 -11.12 -1.74 -8.54
C CYS A 90 -9.92 -1.34 -9.42
N PHE A 91 -10.08 -0.34 -10.28
CA PHE A 91 -9.02 0.15 -11.15
C PHE A 91 -7.91 0.84 -10.36
N ALA A 92 -8.24 1.57 -9.29
CA ALA A 92 -7.26 2.15 -8.39
C ALA A 92 -6.42 1.06 -7.69
N MET A 93 -7.04 -0.02 -7.22
CA MET A 93 -6.31 -1.18 -6.66
C MET A 93 -5.38 -1.82 -7.71
N CYS A 94 -5.87 -2.02 -8.94
CA CYS A 94 -5.04 -2.56 -10.02
C CYS A 94 -3.86 -1.66 -10.36
N LEU A 95 -4.08 -0.34 -10.40
CA LEU A 95 -3.03 0.65 -10.63
C LEU A 95 -2.00 0.63 -9.49
N GLY A 96 -2.45 0.57 -8.23
CA GLY A 96 -1.58 0.45 -7.06
C GLY A 96 -0.67 -0.79 -7.13
N ASN A 97 -1.20 -1.93 -7.58
CA ASN A 97 -0.41 -3.14 -7.79
C ASN A 97 0.69 -2.96 -8.85
N ILE A 98 0.40 -2.27 -9.96
CA ILE A 98 1.40 -1.96 -10.98
C ILE A 98 2.48 -1.02 -10.43
N LEU A 99 2.08 0.05 -9.75
CA LEU A 99 3.02 1.03 -9.19
C LEU A 99 3.92 0.40 -8.14
N ASN A 100 3.38 -0.50 -7.30
CA ASN A 100 4.16 -1.27 -6.34
C ASN A 100 5.13 -2.25 -7.01
N GLU A 101 4.69 -2.94 -8.07
CA GLU A 101 5.57 -3.80 -8.87
C GLU A 101 6.74 -3.01 -9.47
N VAL A 102 6.47 -1.82 -10.00
CA VAL A 102 7.51 -0.95 -10.55
C VAL A 102 8.40 -0.37 -9.45
N SER A 103 7.88 -0.03 -8.27
CA SER A 103 8.71 0.51 -7.18
C SER A 103 9.70 -0.54 -6.65
N VAL A 104 9.29 -1.81 -6.58
CA VAL A 104 10.12 -2.92 -6.09
C VAL A 104 11.05 -3.45 -7.19
N ASN A 105 10.53 -3.68 -8.40
CA ASN A 105 11.21 -4.39 -9.47
C ASN A 105 11.61 -3.52 -10.67
N GLY A 106 11.31 -2.21 -10.66
CA GLY A 106 11.48 -1.30 -11.80
C GLY A 106 12.87 -1.31 -12.43
N LYS A 107 13.92 -1.47 -11.62
CA LYS A 107 15.32 -1.57 -12.09
C LYS A 107 15.60 -2.77 -13.01
N LEU A 108 14.73 -3.79 -12.99
CA LEU A 108 14.83 -4.99 -13.83
C LEU A 108 14.14 -4.80 -15.18
N TYR A 109 13.28 -3.80 -15.31
CA TYR A 109 12.56 -3.50 -16.54
C TYR A 109 13.36 -2.53 -17.41
N PRO A 110 13.36 -2.73 -18.75
CA PRO A 110 14.01 -1.81 -19.68
C PRO A 110 13.12 -0.58 -19.93
N LEU A 111 12.78 0.16 -18.87
CA LEU A 111 11.95 1.36 -18.93
C LEU A 111 12.76 2.53 -19.50
N ASN A 112 12.16 3.27 -20.45
CA ASN A 112 12.73 4.49 -20.99
C ASN A 112 12.09 5.75 -20.36
N ASN A 113 12.54 6.94 -20.77
CA ASN A 113 12.01 8.20 -20.22
C ASN A 113 10.49 8.36 -20.43
N LEU A 114 9.97 7.94 -21.59
CA LEU A 114 8.53 7.98 -21.85
C LEU A 114 7.78 7.05 -20.88
N ASP A 115 8.32 5.86 -20.59
CA ASP A 115 7.73 4.98 -19.59
C ASP A 115 7.69 5.62 -18.21
N MET A 116 8.78 6.28 -17.82
CA MET A 116 8.86 6.99 -16.53
C MET A 116 7.83 8.12 -16.45
N ASP A 117 7.67 8.90 -17.52
CA ASP A 117 6.67 9.98 -17.57
C ASP A 117 5.22 9.45 -17.49
N LEU A 118 4.94 8.33 -18.17
CA LEU A 118 3.64 7.67 -18.11
C LEU A 118 3.35 7.11 -16.72
N LEU A 119 4.35 6.50 -16.08
CA LEU A 119 4.25 5.96 -14.73
C LEU A 119 4.10 7.06 -13.67
N ASP A 120 4.82 8.18 -13.81
CA ASP A 120 4.68 9.35 -12.94
C ASP A 120 3.28 9.98 -13.07
N THR A 121 2.75 10.07 -14.29
CA THR A 121 1.37 10.53 -14.52
C THR A 121 0.37 9.59 -13.83
N ALA A 122 0.53 8.28 -13.99
CA ALA A 122 -0.35 7.30 -13.35
C ALA A 122 -0.23 7.33 -11.81
N ALA A 123 0.98 7.54 -11.28
CA ALA A 123 1.21 7.72 -9.84
C ALA A 123 0.48 8.95 -9.30
N LYS A 124 0.49 10.09 -10.01
CA LYS A 124 -0.27 11.29 -9.62
C LYS A 124 -1.78 11.03 -9.59
N THR A 125 -2.32 10.32 -10.58
CA THR A 125 -3.73 9.92 -10.56
C THR A 125 -4.04 9.01 -9.36
N PHE A 126 -3.16 8.06 -9.06
CA PHE A 126 -3.31 7.20 -7.88
C PHE A 126 -3.28 7.99 -6.58
N THR A 127 -2.28 8.85 -6.38
CA THR A 127 -2.15 9.72 -5.20
C THR A 127 -3.40 10.56 -4.99
N ARG A 128 -3.89 11.23 -6.05
CA ARG A 128 -5.12 12.02 -5.99
C ARG A 128 -6.30 11.20 -5.47
N ILE A 129 -6.51 10.00 -6.01
CA ILE A 129 -7.64 9.14 -5.62
C ILE A 129 -7.46 8.58 -4.21
N SER A 130 -6.23 8.25 -3.81
CA SER A 130 -5.94 7.83 -2.44
C SER A 130 -6.22 8.95 -1.42
N GLU A 131 -5.84 10.19 -1.73
CA GLU A 131 -6.13 11.36 -0.89
C GLU A 131 -7.64 11.64 -0.80
N GLU A 132 -8.35 11.59 -1.94
CA GLU A 132 -9.81 11.74 -1.98
C GLU A 132 -10.52 10.62 -1.19
N PHE A 133 -10.06 9.37 -1.30
CA PHE A 133 -10.60 8.25 -0.54
C PHE A 133 -10.35 8.43 0.97
N ALA A 134 -9.13 8.79 1.37
CA ALA A 134 -8.78 9.05 2.77
C ALA A 134 -9.63 10.18 3.37
N ALA A 135 -9.97 11.19 2.59
CA ALA A 135 -10.86 12.28 3.00
C ALA A 135 -12.37 11.92 2.99
N SER A 136 -12.75 10.77 2.42
CA SER A 136 -14.15 10.33 2.37
C SER A 136 -14.66 9.84 3.74
N PRO A 137 -16.00 9.84 3.99
CA PRO A 137 -16.56 9.32 5.24
C PRO A 137 -16.11 7.89 5.55
N LEU A 138 -16.11 7.01 4.53
CA LEU A 138 -15.65 5.63 4.67
C LEU A 138 -14.14 5.55 4.97
N GLY A 139 -13.32 6.38 4.32
CA GLY A 139 -11.89 6.44 4.58
C GLY A 139 -11.58 6.88 6.01
N GLN A 140 -12.30 7.88 6.51
CA GLN A 140 -12.20 8.33 7.90
C GLN A 140 -12.69 7.28 8.89
N GLU A 141 -13.77 6.55 8.59
CA GLU A 141 -14.23 5.42 9.42
C GLU A 141 -13.20 4.30 9.48
N ILE A 142 -12.61 3.91 8.34
CA ILE A 142 -11.54 2.90 8.28
C ILE A 142 -10.31 3.36 9.05
N ASP A 143 -9.87 4.60 8.86
CA ASP A 143 -8.73 5.16 9.59
C ASP A 143 -8.98 5.16 11.10
N ASN A 144 -10.17 5.58 11.53
CA ASN A 144 -10.57 5.50 12.94
C ASN A 144 -10.58 4.05 13.46
N LEU A 145 -11.05 3.08 12.68
CA LEU A 145 -11.05 1.66 13.07
C LEU A 145 -9.64 1.06 13.13
N MET A 146 -8.74 1.48 12.24
CA MET A 146 -7.34 1.04 12.24
C MET A 146 -6.58 1.66 13.41
N ASN A 147 -6.81 2.95 13.68
CA ASN A 147 -6.19 3.69 14.78
C ASN A 147 -6.81 3.36 16.15
N GLN A 148 -8.01 2.78 16.20
CA GLN A 148 -8.60 2.26 17.45
C GLN A 148 -7.85 1.06 18.04
N ASN A 149 -6.95 0.41 17.27
CA ASN A 149 -6.15 -0.73 17.74
C ASN A 149 -4.67 -0.40 17.94
N GLU A 150 -4.24 0.83 17.67
CA GLU A 150 -2.93 1.32 18.10
C GLU A 150 -3.09 1.89 19.50
N ASP A 151 -2.80 1.09 20.53
CA ASP A 151 -2.63 1.62 21.89
C ASP A 151 -1.68 2.84 21.79
N GLY A 152 -2.11 4.01 22.24
CA GLY A 152 -1.18 5.12 22.43
C GLY A 152 -0.05 4.69 23.37
N TRP A 153 1.12 5.33 23.30
CA TRP A 153 2.28 4.98 24.15
C TRP A 153 1.89 4.78 25.62
N ASP A 154 1.05 5.66 26.16
CA ASP A 154 0.63 5.61 27.56
C ASP A 154 -0.18 4.33 27.88
N GLU A 155 -1.13 3.95 27.01
CA GLU A 155 -1.96 2.75 27.19
C GLU A 155 -1.14 1.46 26.99
N TRP A 156 -0.25 1.47 25.99
CA TRP A 156 0.69 0.38 25.76
C TRP A 156 1.63 0.19 26.96
N PHE A 157 2.14 1.30 27.50
CA PHE A 157 3.10 1.30 28.60
C PHE A 157 2.44 0.89 29.93
N ASP A 158 1.20 1.31 30.18
CA ASP A 158 0.44 0.86 31.35
C ASP A 158 0.17 -0.66 31.30
N ARG A 159 -0.19 -1.20 30.13
CA ARG A 159 -0.35 -2.65 29.95
C ARG A 159 0.95 -3.41 30.17
N TYR A 160 2.07 -2.86 29.72
CA TYR A 160 3.41 -3.38 29.99
C TYR A 160 3.73 -3.40 31.49
N LYS A 161 3.50 -2.30 32.21
CA LYS A 161 3.69 -2.20 33.68
C LYS A 161 2.84 -3.22 34.44
N VAL A 162 1.55 -3.33 34.07
CA VAL A 162 0.62 -4.30 34.68
C VAL A 162 1.10 -5.74 34.44
N ALA A 163 1.55 -6.07 33.23
CA ALA A 163 2.04 -7.41 32.91
C ALA A 163 3.34 -7.76 33.65
N ALA A 164 4.27 -6.81 33.76
CA ALA A 164 5.48 -6.98 34.56
C ALA A 164 5.15 -7.16 36.05
N GLY A 165 4.23 -6.35 36.58
CA GLY A 165 3.76 -6.44 37.97
C GLY A 165 3.08 -7.76 38.34
N LYS A 166 2.35 -8.37 37.41
CA LYS A 166 1.76 -9.71 37.59
C LYS A 166 2.83 -10.80 37.79
N GLN A 167 3.98 -10.65 37.14
CA GLN A 167 5.06 -11.62 37.19
C GLN A 167 6.07 -11.32 38.31
N ASN A 168 6.31 -10.05 38.61
CA ASN A 168 7.16 -9.59 39.70
C ASN A 168 6.45 -8.48 40.49
N PRO A 169 5.93 -8.78 41.70
CA PRO A 169 5.16 -7.82 42.50
C PRO A 169 5.91 -6.54 42.85
N VAL A 170 7.26 -6.54 42.82
CA VAL A 170 8.08 -5.34 43.07
C VAL A 170 7.97 -4.32 41.93
N LEU A 171 7.62 -4.78 40.73
CA LEU A 171 7.37 -3.95 39.54
C LEU A 171 5.90 -3.55 39.39
N ALA A 172 5.01 -4.01 40.29
CA ALA A 172 3.61 -3.71 40.19
C ALA A 172 3.34 -2.21 40.40
N PRO A 173 2.48 -1.59 39.58
CA PRO A 173 2.09 -0.20 39.79
C PRO A 173 1.32 -0.07 41.11
N ASP A 174 1.52 1.06 41.80
CA ASP A 174 0.81 1.41 43.03
C ASP A 174 -0.62 1.92 42.76
N GLU A 175 -1.34 2.33 43.82
CA GLU A 175 -2.72 2.84 43.72
C GLU A 175 -2.85 4.11 42.86
N LYS A 176 -1.74 4.77 42.51
CA LYS A 176 -1.67 5.94 41.64
C LYS A 176 -1.12 5.62 40.24
N GLY A 177 -0.83 4.35 39.94
CA GLY A 177 -0.30 3.89 38.66
C GLY A 177 1.22 3.98 38.51
N PHE A 178 1.94 4.32 39.59
CA PHE A 178 3.39 4.49 39.58
C PHE A 178 4.10 3.15 39.88
N SER A 179 5.11 2.82 39.08
CA SER A 179 5.93 1.62 39.15
C SER A 179 7.43 1.99 39.15
N LEU A 180 8.28 1.10 39.66
CA LEU A 180 9.73 1.21 39.47
C LEU A 180 10.14 1.26 37.99
N ILE A 181 9.29 0.80 37.09
CA ILE A 181 9.52 0.89 35.65
C ILE A 181 9.50 2.36 35.17
N ASP A 182 8.72 3.24 35.80
CA ASP A 182 8.60 4.65 35.41
C ASP A 182 9.88 5.47 35.69
N ILE A 183 10.80 4.94 36.51
CA ILE A 183 12.09 5.57 36.84
C ILE A 183 13.26 4.98 36.06
N MET A 184 13.01 4.00 35.19
CA MET A 184 14.03 3.37 34.35
C MET A 184 14.18 4.10 33.02
N ASP A 185 15.29 3.85 32.32
CA ASP A 185 15.46 4.33 30.95
C ASP A 185 14.39 3.70 30.04
N ASP A 186 13.57 4.56 29.44
CA ASP A 186 12.44 4.17 28.63
C ASP A 186 12.79 4.04 27.14
N GLU A 187 14.01 4.39 26.70
CA GLU A 187 14.43 4.29 25.29
C GLU A 187 14.40 2.86 24.71
N PRO A 188 14.77 1.79 25.45
CA PRO A 188 14.57 0.42 24.98
C PRO A 188 13.09 0.08 24.81
N THR A 189 12.24 0.56 25.72
CA THR A 189 10.81 0.28 25.74
C THR A 189 10.05 1.07 24.66
N LYS A 190 10.42 2.33 24.45
CA LYS A 190 9.94 3.17 23.33
C LYS A 190 10.30 2.59 21.97
N ARG A 191 11.49 1.99 21.84
CA ARG A 191 11.86 1.25 20.63
C ARG A 191 10.95 0.03 20.44
N ALA A 192 10.73 -0.76 21.48
CA ALA A 192 9.83 -1.91 21.40
C ALA A 192 8.37 -1.51 21.04
N PHE A 193 7.89 -0.36 21.53
CA PHE A 193 6.60 0.20 21.13
C PHE A 193 6.58 0.57 19.64
N ARG A 194 7.59 1.29 19.15
CA ARG A 194 7.71 1.64 17.71
C ARG A 194 7.81 0.40 16.82
N ASP A 195 8.39 -0.68 17.33
CA ASP A 195 8.54 -1.95 16.64
C ASP A 195 7.26 -2.83 16.73
N GLY A 196 6.17 -2.33 17.34
CA GLY A 196 4.89 -3.04 17.44
C GLY A 196 4.93 -4.28 18.35
N VAL A 197 5.88 -4.31 19.30
CA VAL A 197 6.02 -5.45 20.22
C VAL A 197 4.82 -5.52 21.17
N ASN A 198 4.33 -6.73 21.45
CA ASN A 198 3.24 -6.93 22.39
C ASN A 198 3.67 -6.53 23.83
N PRO A 199 2.97 -5.58 24.49
CA PRO A 199 3.39 -5.06 25.80
C PRO A 199 3.30 -6.11 26.92
N GLU A 200 2.32 -7.00 26.85
CA GLU A 200 2.11 -8.02 27.88
C GLU A 200 3.19 -9.11 27.85
N HIS A 201 3.62 -9.50 26.66
CA HIS A 201 4.70 -10.45 26.49
C HIS A 201 6.04 -9.84 26.93
N LEU A 202 6.33 -8.62 26.49
CA LEU A 202 7.55 -7.92 26.88
C LEU A 202 7.62 -7.68 28.40
N GLY A 203 6.50 -7.31 29.03
CA GLY A 203 6.41 -7.09 30.48
C GLY A 203 6.75 -8.34 31.27
N LYS A 204 6.24 -9.51 30.85
CA LYS A 204 6.58 -10.80 31.47
C LYS A 204 8.07 -11.13 31.33
N MET A 205 8.62 -11.01 30.13
CA MET A 205 10.04 -11.28 29.88
C MET A 205 10.95 -10.36 30.70
N PHE A 206 10.60 -9.07 30.76
CA PHE A 206 11.32 -8.10 31.55
C PHE A 206 11.31 -8.49 33.04
N ALA A 207 10.14 -8.82 33.59
CA ALA A 207 9.99 -9.22 34.98
C ALA A 207 10.73 -10.51 35.35
N GLU A 208 10.84 -11.48 34.43
CA GLU A 208 11.63 -12.71 34.61
C GLU A 208 13.14 -12.44 34.68
N GLN A 209 13.61 -11.43 33.94
CA GLN A 209 15.02 -11.05 33.88
C GLN A 209 15.40 -9.99 34.94
N PHE A 210 14.40 -9.36 35.54
CA PHE A 210 14.60 -8.29 36.52
C PHE A 210 15.08 -8.85 37.86
N ASP A 211 16.33 -8.54 38.21
CA ASP A 211 16.96 -8.93 39.46
C ASP A 211 17.39 -7.69 40.25
N ILE A 212 16.60 -7.34 41.27
CA ILE A 212 16.83 -6.17 42.13
C ILE A 212 18.16 -6.26 42.90
N THR A 213 18.68 -7.47 43.13
CA THR A 213 19.94 -7.68 43.87
C THR A 213 21.18 -7.30 43.06
N LYS A 214 21.04 -7.18 41.73
CA LYS A 214 22.11 -6.71 40.82
C LYS A 214 22.14 -5.19 40.66
N MET A 215 21.14 -4.47 41.16
CA MET A 215 21.04 -3.00 41.03
C MET A 215 21.74 -2.22 42.15
N GLY A 216 22.47 -2.89 43.05
CA GLY A 216 23.42 -2.21 43.95
C GLY A 216 22.82 -1.41 45.09
N PHE A 217 21.54 -1.60 45.44
CA PHE A 217 20.98 -1.04 46.66
C PHE A 217 21.30 -1.94 47.86
N LYS A 218 22.25 -1.51 48.69
CA LYS A 218 22.42 -1.95 50.08
C LYS A 218 21.71 -0.98 51.02
#